data_AF-A0A2L2Z600-F1
#
_entry.id   AF-A0A2L2Z600-F1
#
_cell.length_a   1.000
_cell.length_b   1.000
_cell.length_c   1.000
_cell.angle_alpha   90.00
_cell.angle_beta   90.00
_cell.angle_gamma   90.00
#
_symmetry.space_group_name_H-M   'P 1'
#
loop_
_entity.id
_entity.type
_entity.pdbx_description
1 polymer ?
#
loop_
_entity_poly.entity_id
_entity_poly.type
_entity_poly.pdbx_seq_one_letter_code
_entity_poly.pdbx_strand_id
1 'polypeptide(L)' 'FEEVKQFNLSHSSPEIIEPATTEEVTNHIKKLKTKTAPGSDNIKNKMIKLLPKQYIQLIVHIYNACFA' A
#
# COMPACT_ATOMS: atom_id res chain seq x y z
N PHE A 1 -43.68 1.20 3.42
CA PHE A 1 -42.47 0.75 4.12
C PHE A 1 -41.79 -0.39 3.35
N GLU A 2 -41.34 -0.16 2.11
CA GLU A 2 -40.57 -1.18 1.36
C GLU A 2 -39.29 -0.67 0.69
N GLU A 3 -38.90 0.58 0.94
CA GLU A 3 -37.73 1.20 0.30
C GLU A 3 -36.40 0.95 1.03
N VAL A 4 -36.37 0.22 2.15
CA VAL A 4 -35.16 0.06 2.98
C VAL A 4 -34.47 -1.31 2.82
N LYS A 5 -34.94 -2.18 1.93
CA LYS A 5 -34.35 -3.53 1.74
C LYS A 5 -33.25 -3.62 0.68
N GLN A 6 -32.95 -2.55 -0.07
CA GLN A 6 -32.02 -2.60 -1.20
C GLN A 6 -30.57 -2.14 -0.89
N PHE A 7 -30.16 -2.01 0.37
CA PHE A 7 -28.83 -1.45 0.64
C PHE A 7 -27.67 -2.46 0.75
N ASN A 8 -27.90 -3.77 0.94
CA ASN A 8 -26.82 -4.68 1.39
C ASN A 8 -26.67 -6.02 0.65
N LEU A 9 -26.91 -6.09 -0.67
CA LEU A 9 -26.73 -7.35 -1.42
C LEU A 9 -25.71 -7.31 -2.56
N SER A 10 -25.03 -6.18 -2.79
CA SER A 10 -23.87 -6.15 -3.68
C SER A 10 -22.57 -6.29 -2.89
N HIS A 11 -22.44 -7.32 -2.04
CA HIS A 11 -21.11 -7.86 -1.78
C HIS A 11 -20.69 -8.58 -3.06
N SER A 12 -20.20 -7.78 -4.00
CA SER A 12 -19.34 -8.22 -5.09
C SER A 12 -18.33 -9.18 -4.50
N SER A 13 -18.10 -10.29 -5.21
CA SER A 13 -17.10 -11.34 -4.95
C SER A 13 -15.88 -10.81 -4.19
N PRO A 14 -15.27 -11.58 -3.25
CA PRO A 14 -14.05 -11.14 -2.57
C PRO A 14 -13.10 -10.60 -3.62
N GLU A 15 -12.88 -9.29 -3.58
CA GLU A 15 -12.07 -8.60 -4.57
C GLU A 15 -10.69 -9.22 -4.43
N ILE A 16 -10.27 -9.98 -5.44
CA ILE A 16 -8.96 -10.63 -5.43
C ILE A 16 -7.96 -9.49 -5.54
N ILE A 17 -7.43 -9.05 -4.40
CA ILE A 17 -6.38 -8.04 -4.36
C ILE A 17 -5.12 -8.72 -4.88
N GLU A 18 -4.65 -8.29 -6.04
CA GLU A 18 -3.39 -8.80 -6.56
C GLU A 18 -2.22 -8.38 -5.63
N PRO A 19 -1.24 -9.27 -5.39
CA PRO A 19 -0.07 -8.93 -4.61
C PRO A 19 0.69 -7.74 -5.22
N ALA A 20 1.14 -6.81 -4.39
CA ALA A 20 1.93 -5.67 -4.84
C ALA A 20 3.25 -6.13 -5.45
N THR A 21 3.67 -5.50 -6.55
CA THR A 21 4.96 -5.81 -7.19
C THR A 21 6.08 -4.91 -6.67
N THR A 22 7.33 -5.38 -6.73
CA THR A 22 8.48 -4.54 -6.36
C THR A 22 8.59 -3.31 -7.27
N GLU A 23 8.23 -3.43 -8.54
CA GLU A 23 8.27 -2.33 -9.49
C GLU A 23 7.24 -1.25 -9.17
N GLU A 24 6.00 -1.66 -8.88
CA GLU A 24 4.93 -0.77 -8.45
C GLU A 24 5.34 0.05 -7.23
N VAL A 25 5.82 -0.62 -6.18
CA VAL A 25 6.26 0.03 -4.94
C VAL A 25 7.46 0.94 -5.20
N THR A 26 8.41 0.51 -6.03
CA THR A 26 9.56 1.35 -6.41
C THR A 26 9.12 2.62 -7.14
N ASN A 27 8.17 2.51 -8.06
CA ASN A 27 7.61 3.65 -8.79
C ASN A 27 6.84 4.59 -7.86
N HIS A 28 6.17 4.04 -6.84
CA HIS A 28 5.51 4.83 -5.81
C HIS A 28 6.52 5.60 -4.94
N ILE A 29 7.58 4.93 -4.48
CA ILE A 29 8.67 5.54 -3.69
C ILE A 29 9.31 6.71 -4.45
N LYS A 30 9.54 6.57 -5.76
CA LYS A 30 10.10 7.64 -6.60
C LYS A 30 9.23 8.90 -6.59
N LYS A 31 7.91 8.77 -6.51
CA LYS A 31 6.94 9.88 -6.52
C LYS A 31 6.80 10.59 -5.16
N LEU A 32 7.33 10.03 -4.08
CA LEU A 32 7.24 10.64 -2.75
C LEU A 32 7.86 12.05 -2.73
N LYS A 33 7.16 13.03 -2.14
CA LYS A 33 7.70 14.38 -1.96
C LYS A 33 8.77 14.35 -0.87
N THR A 34 9.90 15.01 -1.11
CA THR A 34 10.93 15.21 -0.09
C THR A 34 10.64 16.50 0.69
N LYS A 35 11.27 16.67 1.87
CA LYS A 35 11.08 17.83 2.77
C LYS A 35 9.68 17.95 3.39
N THR A 36 8.98 16.82 3.51
CA THR A 36 7.79 16.70 4.36
C THR A 36 8.21 16.37 5.79
N ALA A 37 7.37 16.73 6.78
CA ALA A 37 7.55 16.26 8.14
C ALA A 37 7.45 14.72 8.17
N PRO A 38 8.27 14.03 8.99
CA PRO A 38 8.14 12.58 9.17
C PRO A 38 6.88 12.25 9.98
N GLY A 39 6.44 10.99 9.90
CA GLY A 39 5.41 10.45 10.78
C GLY A 39 5.93 10.20 12.20
N SER A 40 5.12 9.54 13.03
CA SER A 40 5.48 9.15 14.41
C SER A 40 6.67 8.17 14.47
N ASP A 41 6.94 7.46 13.37
CA ASP A 41 8.09 6.57 13.18
C ASP A 41 9.41 7.33 12.94
N ASN A 42 9.36 8.65 12.77
CA ASN A 42 10.48 9.52 12.40
C ASN A 42 11.17 9.15 11.06
N ILE A 43 10.52 8.34 10.20
CA ILE A 43 11.07 7.94 8.91
C ILE A 43 10.74 9.02 7.88
N LYS A 44 11.79 9.63 7.29
CA LYS A 44 11.62 10.63 6.23
C LYS A 44 11.48 9.95 4.88
N ASN A 45 10.67 10.52 3.99
CA ASN A 45 10.59 10.07 2.58
C ASN A 45 11.96 10.01 1.88
N LYS A 46 12.90 10.90 2.25
CA LYS A 46 14.28 10.87 1.73
C LYS A 46 15.00 9.57 2.10
N MET A 47 14.78 9.02 3.30
CA MET A 47 15.40 7.78 3.75
C MET A 47 14.87 6.60 2.93
N ILE A 48 13.55 6.54 2.72
CA ILE A 48 12.91 5.50 1.88
C ILE A 48 13.45 5.53 0.44
N LYS A 49 13.63 6.73 -0.15
CA LYS A 49 14.22 6.86 -1.49
C LYS A 49 15.68 6.40 -1.59
N LEU A 50 16.40 6.35 -0.48
CA LEU A 50 17.80 5.92 -0.41
C LEU A 50 17.95 4.44 -0.02
N LEU A 51 16.84 3.73 0.24
CA LEU A 51 16.90 2.32 0.57
C LEU A 51 17.44 1.50 -0.61
N PRO A 52 18.39 0.58 -0.36
CA PRO A 52 18.78 -0.41 -1.36
C PRO A 52 17.60 -1.27 -1.81
N LYS A 53 17.61 -1.70 -3.08
CA LYS A 53 16.51 -2.46 -3.70
C LYS A 53 16.08 -3.71 -2.90
N GLN A 54 17.04 -4.41 -2.28
CA GLN A 54 16.77 -5.58 -1.44
C GLN A 54 15.83 -5.30 -0.26
N TYR A 55 15.90 -4.10 0.33
CA TYR A 55 15.00 -3.71 1.42
C TYR A 55 13.62 -3.34 0.91
N ILE A 56 13.51 -2.76 -0.28
CA ILE A 56 12.21 -2.53 -0.94
C ILE A 56 11.53 -3.88 -1.22
N GLN A 57 12.28 -4.86 -1.71
CA GLN A 57 11.77 -6.22 -1.90
C GLN A 57 11.29 -6.84 -0.59
N LEU A 58 12.03 -6.69 0.50
CA LEU A 58 11.62 -7.20 1.81
C LEU A 58 10.31 -6.55 2.30
N ILE A 59 10.19 -5.22 2.16
CA ILE A 59 8.97 -4.49 2.53
C ILE A 59 7.76 -4.98 1.72
N VAL A 60 7.95 -5.21 0.40
CA VAL A 60 6.89 -5.76 -0.48
C VAL A 60 6.46 -7.15 -0.02
N HIS A 61 7.40 -8.03 0.34
CA HIS A 61 7.07 -9.36 0.84
C HIS A 61 6.29 -9.30 2.16
N ILE A 62 6.71 -8.44 3.10
CA ILE A 62 6.00 -8.25 4.37
C ILE A 62 4.59 -7.72 4.12
N TYR A 63 4.46 -6.70 3.27
CA TYR A 63 3.16 -6.12 2.90
C TYR A 63 2.24 -7.20 2.32
N ASN A 64 2.69 -7.91 1.28
CA ASN A 64 1.89 -8.96 0.65
C ASN A 64 1.53 -10.09 1.61
N ALA A 65 2.41 -10.47 2.55
CA ALA A 65 2.10 -11.49 3.54
C ALA A 65 1.04 -11.05 4.57
N CYS A 66 0.93 -9.75 4.85
CA CYS A 66 -0.09 -9.20 5.75
C CYS A 66 -1.45 -8.98 5.08
N PHE A 67 -1.48 -8.85 3.76
CA PHE A 67 -2.68 -8.58 2.97
C PHE A 67 -3.15 -9.78 2.11
N ALA A 68 -2.49 -10.94 2.25
CA ALA A 68 -2.87 -12.21 1.64
C ALA A 68 -3.96 -12.95 2.43
#